data_AF-A0A3M0G3A8-F1
#
_entry.id   AF-A0A3M0G3A8-F1
#
_cell.length_a   1.000
_cell.length_b   1.000
_cell.length_c   1.000
_cell.angle_alpha   90.00
_cell.angle_beta   90.00
_cell.angle_gamma   90.00
#
_symmetry.space_group_name_H-M   'P 1'
#
loop_
_entity.id
_entity.type
_entity.pdbx_description
1 polymer ?
#
loop_
_entity_poly.entity_id
_entity_poly.type
_entity_poly.pdbx_seq_one_letter_code
_entity_poly.pdbx_strand_id
1 'polypeptide(L)'
;MKFFKRFRERLIPRKGFQKYLLYAIGEIFLVVVGILIALTVNNKNQEYQKEALNRQKSQKLLKLMASDTLEMSNVLKAWDYLEETIDTILYLTPSNGPILNCNGCPDMMISATLPTLDDTVLNLVASMDTENVISEEIFQKIAAHYKFLSQSRDFNDEVITKTMFDNLNYLKDTKPWFADYITQSKCDEDCKTYFSESSDFRNRIAYLQLVMYDSYYAELFRAKKLIAKDIEDLHKLLKE
;
A
#
# COMPACT_ATOMS: atom_id res chain seq x y z
N MET A 1 -21.67 58.03 38.80
CA MET A 1 -22.41 58.06 37.51
C MET A 1 -23.69 58.92 37.56
N LYS A 2 -23.60 60.23 37.83
CA LYS A 2 -24.79 61.13 37.75
C LYS A 2 -24.96 61.79 36.37
N PHE A 3 -23.94 61.68 35.51
CA PHE A 3 -23.95 62.21 34.13
C PHE A 3 -24.82 61.39 33.17
N PHE A 4 -24.77 60.05 33.26
CA PHE A 4 -25.57 59.17 32.39
C PHE A 4 -27.08 59.25 32.64
N LYS A 5 -27.50 59.66 33.86
CA LYS A 5 -28.92 59.80 34.20
C LYS A 5 -29.58 60.97 33.45
N ARG A 6 -28.86 62.09 33.32
CA ARG A 6 -29.36 63.30 32.61
C ARG A 6 -29.35 63.16 31.09
N PHE A 7 -28.47 62.31 30.54
CA PHE A 7 -28.46 62.01 29.10
C PHE A 7 -29.70 61.18 28.71
N ARG A 8 -30.14 60.28 29.60
CA ARG A 8 -31.32 59.43 29.40
C ARG A 8 -32.64 60.21 29.45
N GLU A 9 -32.73 61.25 30.29
CA GLU A 9 -33.95 62.06 30.45
C GLU A 9 -34.17 63.07 29.30
N ARG A 10 -33.11 63.48 28.58
CA ARG A 10 -33.22 64.41 27.44
C ARG A 10 -33.32 63.74 26.07
N LEU A 11 -33.06 62.43 26.00
CA LEU A 11 -33.23 61.59 24.80
C LEU A 11 -34.62 60.96 24.67
N ILE A 12 -35.60 61.39 25.46
CA ILE A 12 -37.02 61.12 25.21
C ILE A 12 -37.65 62.36 24.55
N PRO A 13 -37.38 62.64 23.26
CA PRO A 13 -38.13 63.65 22.54
C PRO A 13 -39.54 63.12 22.31
N ARG A 14 -40.54 63.93 22.68
CA ARG A 14 -41.97 63.68 22.51
C ARG A 14 -42.44 63.47 21.05
N LYS A 15 -41.54 63.36 20.06
CA LYS A 15 -41.79 63.04 18.64
C LYS A 15 -40.56 62.42 17.92
N GLY A 16 -39.90 61.40 18.48
CA GLY A 16 -38.70 60.81 17.85
C GLY A 16 -38.36 59.34 18.12
N PHE A 17 -39.14 58.61 18.92
CA PHE A 17 -38.85 57.20 19.28
C PHE A 17 -38.70 56.30 18.04
N GLN A 18 -39.54 56.49 17.03
CA GLN A 18 -39.44 55.77 15.75
C GLN A 18 -38.07 55.95 15.07
N LYS A 19 -37.47 57.15 15.12
CA LYS A 19 -36.15 57.41 14.49
C LYS A 19 -35.02 56.67 15.21
N TYR A 20 -35.04 56.65 16.55
CA TYR A 20 -34.05 55.91 17.32
C TYR A 20 -34.21 54.39 17.19
N LEU A 21 -35.46 53.90 17.14
CA LEU A 21 -35.74 52.48 16.93
C LEU A 21 -35.29 52.02 15.54
N LEU A 22 -35.55 52.80 14.49
CA LEU A 22 -35.07 52.54 13.12
C LEU A 22 -33.53 52.51 13.06
N TYR A 23 -32.85 53.42 13.77
CA TYR A 23 -31.40 53.46 13.82
C TYR A 23 -30.81 52.25 14.54
N ALA A 24 -31.35 51.87 15.70
CA ALA A 24 -30.90 50.69 16.45
C ALA A 24 -31.15 49.37 15.68
N ILE A 25 -32.25 49.27 14.94
CA ILE A 25 -32.53 48.13 14.06
C ILE A 25 -31.53 48.09 12.90
N GLY A 26 -31.22 49.25 12.31
CA GLY A 26 -30.19 49.35 11.26
C GLY A 26 -28.82 48.90 11.75
N GLU A 27 -28.42 49.30 12.95
CA GLU A 27 -27.15 48.91 13.57
C GLU A 27 -27.09 47.39 13.84
N ILE A 28 -28.16 46.80 14.39
CA ILE A 28 -28.26 45.35 14.58
C ILE A 28 -28.18 44.61 13.24
N PHE A 29 -28.90 45.09 12.22
CA PHE A 29 -28.87 44.47 10.89
C PHE A 29 -27.47 44.52 10.27
N LEU A 30 -26.76 45.65 10.40
CA LEU A 30 -25.40 45.81 9.89
C LEU A 30 -24.40 44.91 10.62
N VAL A 31 -24.53 44.77 11.95
CA VAL A 31 -23.75 43.83 12.76
C VAL A 31 -24.02 42.38 12.35
N VAL A 32 -25.29 42.00 12.17
CA VAL A 32 -25.67 40.64 11.75
C VAL A 32 -25.11 40.31 10.37
N VAL A 33 -25.22 41.22 9.40
CA VAL A 33 -24.61 41.05 8.08
C VAL A 33 -23.09 40.91 8.19
N GLY A 34 -22.44 41.71 9.05
CA GLY A 34 -21.01 41.59 9.32
C GLY A 34 -20.61 40.22 9.86
N ILE A 35 -21.37 39.69 10.83
CA ILE A 35 -21.16 38.34 11.39
C ILE A 35 -21.35 37.26 10.33
N LEU A 36 -22.41 37.35 9.52
CA LEU A 36 -22.68 36.37 8.47
C LEU A 36 -21.58 36.35 7.40
N ILE A 37 -21.07 37.52 6.99
CA ILE A 37 -19.94 37.61 6.05
C ILE A 37 -18.68 37.00 6.69
N ALA A 38 -18.37 37.36 7.94
CA ALA A 38 -17.21 36.82 8.64
C ALA A 38 -17.27 35.28 8.76
N LEU A 39 -18.44 34.74 9.10
CA LEU A 39 -18.67 33.29 9.20
C LEU A 39 -18.54 32.62 7.83
N THR A 40 -19.09 33.21 6.77
CA THR A 40 -19.01 32.67 5.41
C THR A 40 -17.57 32.64 4.90
N VAL A 41 -16.80 33.70 5.12
CA VAL A 41 -15.38 33.77 4.74
C VAL A 41 -14.57 32.73 5.51
N ASN A 42 -14.80 32.60 6.83
CA ASN A 42 -14.11 31.61 7.64
C ASN A 42 -14.42 30.18 7.19
N ASN A 43 -15.69 29.85 6.93
CA ASN A 43 -16.09 28.52 6.47
C ASN A 43 -15.48 28.17 5.11
N LYS A 44 -15.50 29.10 4.15
CA LYS A 44 -14.84 28.89 2.84
C LYS A 44 -13.34 28.66 2.98
N ASN A 45 -12.66 29.43 3.83
CA ASN A 45 -11.23 29.24 4.06
C ASN A 45 -10.92 27.87 4.69
N GLN A 46 -11.76 27.37 5.59
CA GLN A 46 -11.63 26.02 6.15
C GLN A 46 -11.86 24.93 5.10
N GLU A 47 -12.87 25.09 4.25
CA GLU A 47 -13.16 24.19 3.12
C GLU A 47 -11.98 24.12 2.15
N TYR A 48 -11.44 25.27 1.71
CA TYR A 48 -10.24 25.32 0.86
C TYR A 48 -9.03 24.63 1.49
N GLN A 49 -8.80 24.79 2.80
CA GLN A 49 -7.71 24.12 3.50
C GLN A 49 -7.90 22.61 3.54
N LYS A 50 -9.14 22.16 3.75
CA LYS A 50 -9.51 20.73 3.74
C LYS A 50 -9.30 20.11 2.37
N GLU A 51 -9.80 20.76 1.31
CA GLU A 51 -9.64 20.31 -0.08
C GLU A 51 -8.15 20.22 -0.47
N ALA A 52 -7.35 21.24 -0.10
CA ALA A 52 -5.92 21.25 -0.36
C ALA A 52 -5.19 20.08 0.33
N LEU A 53 -5.53 19.81 1.59
CA LEU A 53 -4.99 18.68 2.35
C LEU A 53 -5.41 17.33 1.75
N ASN A 54 -6.68 17.17 1.39
CA ASN A 54 -7.21 15.97 0.74
C ASN A 54 -6.49 15.71 -0.59
N ARG A 55 -6.32 16.74 -1.41
CA ARG A 55 -5.60 16.63 -2.68
C ARG A 55 -4.14 16.21 -2.47
N GLN A 56 -3.46 16.77 -1.47
CA GLN A 56 -2.10 16.37 -1.12
C GLN A 56 -2.03 14.89 -0.67
N LYS A 57 -2.96 14.45 0.17
CA LYS A 57 -3.05 13.04 0.60
C LYS A 57 -3.29 12.13 -0.59
N SER A 58 -4.22 12.46 -1.49
CA SER A 58 -4.52 11.66 -2.69
C SER A 58 -3.33 11.57 -3.65
N GLN A 59 -2.57 12.64 -3.83
CA GLN A 59 -1.31 12.62 -4.59
C GLN A 59 -0.26 11.72 -3.94
N LYS A 60 -0.12 11.78 -2.61
CA LYS A 60 0.76 10.87 -1.88
C LYS A 60 0.31 9.42 -2.05
N LEU A 61 -0.98 9.14 -1.94
CA LEU A 61 -1.56 7.81 -2.12
C LEU A 61 -1.25 7.25 -3.51
N LEU A 62 -1.46 8.05 -4.57
CA LEU A 62 -1.09 7.68 -5.94
C LEU A 62 0.39 7.31 -6.08
N LYS A 63 1.28 8.09 -5.47
CA LYS A 63 2.73 7.82 -5.51
C LYS A 63 3.08 6.50 -4.82
N LEU A 64 2.49 6.24 -3.66
CA LEU A 64 2.70 5.00 -2.90
C LEU A 64 2.21 3.79 -3.71
N MET A 65 0.97 3.85 -4.20
CA MET A 65 0.39 2.76 -4.99
C MET A 65 1.19 2.51 -6.28
N ALA A 66 1.68 3.57 -6.94
CA ALA A 66 2.54 3.43 -8.11
C ALA A 66 3.87 2.72 -7.76
N SER A 67 4.48 3.07 -6.62
CA SER A 67 5.68 2.41 -6.12
C SER A 67 5.43 0.92 -5.86
N ASP A 68 4.33 0.58 -5.18
CA ASP A 68 3.97 -0.81 -4.90
C ASP A 68 3.73 -1.62 -6.18
N THR A 69 3.05 -1.05 -7.19
CA THR A 69 2.86 -1.74 -8.48
C THR A 69 4.15 -1.95 -9.27
N LEU A 70 5.13 -1.04 -9.11
CA LEU A 70 6.46 -1.20 -9.69
C LEU A 70 7.22 -2.33 -9.00
N GLU A 71 7.18 -2.36 -7.67
CA GLU A 71 7.82 -3.41 -6.87
C GLU A 71 7.25 -4.80 -7.21
N MET A 72 5.92 -4.94 -7.24
CA MET A 72 5.26 -6.17 -7.70
C MET A 72 5.71 -6.57 -9.10
N SER A 73 5.89 -5.60 -10.01
CA SER A 73 6.36 -5.90 -11.35
C SER A 73 7.79 -6.42 -11.40
N ASN A 74 8.66 -5.93 -10.52
CA ASN A 74 10.05 -6.38 -10.44
C ASN A 74 10.12 -7.80 -9.87
N VAL A 75 9.36 -8.07 -8.81
CA VAL A 75 9.30 -9.40 -8.20
C VAL A 75 8.70 -10.43 -9.15
N LEU A 76 7.57 -10.12 -9.79
CA LEU A 76 6.96 -11.03 -10.77
C LEU A 76 7.94 -11.38 -11.90
N LYS A 77 8.70 -10.40 -12.42
CA LYS A 77 9.73 -10.66 -13.43
C LYS A 77 10.87 -11.54 -12.91
N ALA A 78 11.29 -11.35 -11.66
CA ALA A 78 12.31 -12.20 -11.04
C ALA A 78 11.80 -13.64 -10.92
N TRP A 79 10.53 -13.82 -10.56
CA TRP A 79 9.91 -15.14 -10.51
C TRP A 79 9.73 -15.76 -11.90
N ASP A 80 9.33 -14.99 -12.92
CA ASP A 80 9.25 -15.46 -14.32
C ASP A 80 10.61 -16.05 -14.78
N TYR A 81 11.73 -15.42 -14.40
CA TYR A 81 13.07 -15.92 -14.74
C TYR A 81 13.40 -17.25 -14.04
N LEU A 82 12.97 -17.40 -12.79
CA LEU A 82 13.19 -18.61 -12.01
C LEU A 82 12.27 -19.77 -12.44
N GLU A 83 11.13 -19.47 -13.08
CA GLU A 83 10.20 -20.48 -13.63
C GLU A 83 10.91 -21.40 -14.64
N GLU A 84 11.77 -20.85 -15.50
CA GLU A 84 12.57 -21.65 -16.46
C GLU A 84 13.48 -22.69 -15.76
N THR A 85 14.00 -22.32 -14.59
CA THR A 85 14.85 -23.22 -13.78
C THR A 85 13.99 -24.31 -13.12
N ILE A 86 12.82 -23.95 -12.59
CA ILE A 86 11.86 -24.89 -12.01
C ILE A 86 11.41 -25.89 -13.07
N ASP A 87 11.05 -25.42 -14.27
CA ASP A 87 10.63 -26.26 -15.39
C ASP A 87 11.71 -27.25 -15.78
N THR A 88 12.96 -26.78 -15.84
CA THR A 88 14.11 -27.65 -16.10
C THR A 88 14.21 -28.78 -15.07
N ILE A 89 14.03 -28.46 -13.78
CA ILE A 89 14.17 -29.42 -12.68
C ILE A 89 13.00 -30.41 -12.61
N LEU A 90 11.77 -29.94 -12.81
CA LEU A 90 10.56 -30.72 -12.49
C LEU A 90 9.87 -31.32 -13.71
N TYR A 91 9.93 -30.65 -14.87
CA TYR A 91 9.12 -31.03 -16.04
C TYR A 91 9.96 -31.45 -17.25
N LEU A 92 11.09 -30.79 -17.51
CA LEU A 92 11.93 -31.06 -18.69
C LEU A 92 12.96 -32.17 -18.44
N THR A 93 13.34 -32.42 -17.19
CA THR A 93 14.21 -33.54 -16.82
C THR A 93 13.36 -34.71 -16.32
N PRO A 94 13.54 -35.95 -16.86
CA PRO A 94 12.84 -37.14 -16.38
C PRO A 94 12.95 -37.26 -14.85
N SER A 95 11.91 -37.71 -14.16
CA SER A 95 11.85 -37.70 -12.69
C SER A 95 13.00 -38.45 -12.00
N ASN A 96 13.59 -39.44 -12.69
CA ASN A 96 14.74 -40.23 -12.22
C ASN A 96 16.03 -39.94 -13.02
N GLY A 97 16.02 -38.95 -13.91
CA GLY A 97 17.17 -38.57 -14.72
C GLY A 97 18.03 -37.51 -14.01
N PRO A 98 19.33 -37.42 -14.34
CA PRO A 98 20.18 -36.35 -13.83
C PRO A 98 19.76 -35.01 -14.45
N ILE A 99 19.67 -33.97 -13.61
CA ILE A 99 19.52 -32.59 -14.09
C ILE A 99 20.88 -32.15 -14.64
N LEU A 100 20.92 -31.83 -15.93
CA LEU A 100 22.15 -31.46 -16.64
C LEU A 100 22.21 -29.94 -16.82
N ASN A 101 23.41 -29.36 -16.66
CA ASN A 101 23.72 -27.96 -16.98
C ASN A 101 22.84 -26.91 -16.26
N CYS A 102 22.51 -27.14 -14.99
CA CYS A 102 21.67 -26.21 -14.21
C CYS A 102 22.51 -25.38 -13.23
N ASN A 103 23.09 -24.28 -13.71
CA ASN A 103 23.93 -23.41 -12.89
C ASN A 103 23.15 -22.69 -11.77
N GLY A 104 21.85 -22.43 -11.96
CA GLY A 104 20.98 -21.77 -10.97
C GLY A 104 20.25 -22.71 -10.01
N CYS A 105 20.36 -24.03 -10.18
CA CYS A 105 19.68 -25.02 -9.33
C CYS A 105 19.98 -24.85 -7.83
N PRO A 106 21.25 -24.64 -7.42
CA PRO A 106 21.56 -24.44 -6.01
C PRO A 106 20.95 -23.17 -5.42
N ASP A 107 20.85 -22.08 -6.20
CA ASP A 107 20.37 -20.77 -5.73
C ASP A 107 18.91 -20.81 -5.28
N MET A 108 18.12 -21.71 -5.88
CA MET A 108 16.72 -21.98 -5.50
C MET A 108 16.57 -22.47 -4.05
N MET A 109 17.61 -23.07 -3.47
CA MET A 109 17.57 -23.59 -2.10
C MET A 109 18.00 -22.55 -1.05
N ILE A 110 18.64 -21.47 -1.47
CA ILE A 110 19.33 -20.55 -0.56
C ILE A 110 18.88 -19.09 -0.69
N SER A 111 18.17 -18.74 -1.77
CA SER A 111 17.67 -17.38 -2.00
C SER A 111 16.22 -17.37 -2.48
N ALA A 112 15.47 -16.37 -2.04
CA ALA A 112 14.13 -16.07 -2.51
C ALA A 112 13.94 -14.54 -2.53
N THR A 113 13.30 -14.04 -3.57
CA THR A 113 12.92 -12.62 -3.69
C THR A 113 11.47 -12.47 -3.29
N LEU A 114 11.18 -11.59 -2.33
CA LEU A 114 9.83 -11.29 -1.82
C LEU A 114 9.51 -9.81 -2.02
N PRO A 115 8.24 -9.44 -2.24
CA PRO A 115 7.85 -8.04 -2.47
C PRO A 115 7.85 -7.24 -1.17
N THR A 116 8.48 -6.07 -1.20
CA THR A 116 8.44 -5.10 -0.09
C THR A 116 7.41 -4.00 -0.36
N LEU A 117 6.23 -4.13 0.26
CA LEU A 117 5.10 -3.22 0.02
C LEU A 117 4.92 -2.21 1.16
N ASP A 118 4.43 -1.00 0.84
CA ASP A 118 4.27 0.08 1.80
C ASP A 118 2.99 -0.04 2.65
N ASP A 119 3.14 -0.35 3.94
CA ASP A 119 2.01 -0.49 4.89
C ASP A 119 1.30 0.84 5.19
N THR A 120 1.86 1.99 4.80
CA THR A 120 1.27 3.30 5.07
C THR A 120 0.08 3.61 4.18
N VAL A 121 -0.13 2.87 3.09
CA VAL A 121 -1.29 3.05 2.20
C VAL A 121 -2.60 2.90 2.98
N LEU A 122 -2.75 1.86 3.79
CA LEU A 122 -3.96 1.63 4.59
C LEU A 122 -4.22 2.76 5.59
N ASN A 123 -3.16 3.22 6.27
CA ASN A 123 -3.25 4.33 7.22
C ASN A 123 -3.64 5.64 6.52
N LEU A 124 -3.10 5.88 5.32
CA LEU A 124 -3.39 7.07 4.55
C LEU A 124 -4.84 7.06 4.06
N VAL A 125 -5.32 5.94 3.53
CA VAL A 125 -6.71 5.76 3.08
C VAL A 125 -7.69 5.92 4.24
N ALA A 126 -7.39 5.34 5.41
CA ALA A 126 -8.23 5.49 6.61
C ALA A 126 -8.31 6.94 7.12
N SER A 127 -7.34 7.79 6.74
CA SER A 127 -7.29 9.21 7.11
C SER A 127 -7.90 10.15 6.07
N MET A 128 -8.45 9.63 4.97
CA MET A 128 -9.06 10.44 3.92
C MET A 128 -10.41 10.98 4.37
N ASP A 129 -10.67 12.26 4.10
CA ASP A 129 -12.02 12.79 4.22
C ASP A 129 -12.77 12.57 2.89
N THR A 130 -13.94 11.95 2.96
CA THR A 130 -14.82 11.72 1.80
C THR A 130 -15.82 12.85 1.67
N GLU A 131 -15.77 13.57 0.56
CA GLU A 131 -16.67 14.71 0.31
C GLU A 131 -17.96 14.26 -0.40
N ASN A 132 -17.89 13.13 -1.11
CA ASN A 132 -19.02 12.56 -1.83
C ASN A 132 -18.97 11.02 -1.89
N VAL A 133 -20.08 10.41 -2.28
CA VAL A 133 -20.24 8.95 -2.37
C VAL A 133 -19.23 8.30 -3.32
N ILE A 134 -18.87 8.97 -4.42
CA ILE A 134 -17.92 8.44 -5.42
C ILE A 134 -16.52 8.32 -4.80
N SER A 135 -16.06 9.35 -4.10
CA SER A 135 -14.77 9.34 -3.40
C SER A 135 -14.73 8.27 -2.30
N GLU A 136 -15.84 8.08 -1.59
CA GLU A 136 -15.97 7.05 -0.56
C GLU A 136 -15.86 5.64 -1.14
N GLU A 137 -16.58 5.35 -2.22
CA GLU A 137 -16.52 4.06 -2.90
C GLU A 137 -15.09 3.75 -3.39
N ILE A 138 -14.40 4.73 -3.99
CA ILE A 138 -13.01 4.56 -4.45
C ILE A 138 -12.08 4.22 -3.28
N PHE A 139 -12.13 4.98 -2.19
CA PHE A 139 -11.25 4.74 -1.04
C PHE A 139 -11.56 3.42 -0.31
N GLN A 140 -12.83 3.03 -0.19
CA GLN A 140 -13.20 1.73 0.36
C GLN A 140 -12.68 0.58 -0.50
N LYS A 141 -12.75 0.71 -1.84
CA LYS A 141 -12.23 -0.29 -2.77
C LYS A 141 -10.72 -0.44 -2.65
N ILE A 142 -9.98 0.68 -2.59
CA ILE A 142 -8.53 0.70 -2.36
C ILE A 142 -8.20 0.02 -1.03
N ALA A 143 -8.88 0.40 0.06
CA ALA A 143 -8.66 -0.18 1.37
C ALA A 143 -8.87 -1.71 1.37
N ALA A 144 -9.93 -2.18 0.70
CA ALA A 144 -10.22 -3.61 0.61
C ALA A 144 -9.11 -4.37 -0.15
N HIS A 145 -8.66 -3.85 -1.29
CA HIS A 145 -7.58 -4.47 -2.07
C HIS A 145 -6.26 -4.51 -1.29
N TYR A 146 -5.87 -3.41 -0.64
CA TYR A 146 -4.63 -3.36 0.15
C TYR A 146 -4.69 -4.22 1.41
N LYS A 147 -5.86 -4.33 2.05
CA LYS A 147 -6.04 -5.21 3.20
C LYS A 147 -5.86 -6.67 2.82
N PHE A 148 -6.47 -7.11 1.72
CA PHE A 148 -6.29 -8.47 1.20
C PHE A 148 -4.84 -8.73 0.83
N LEU A 149 -4.21 -7.79 0.12
CA LEU A 149 -2.81 -7.89 -0.29
C LEU A 149 -1.86 -8.00 0.91
N SER A 150 -2.04 -7.19 1.94
CA SER A 150 -1.22 -7.26 3.16
C SER A 150 -1.37 -8.61 3.87
N GLN A 151 -2.60 -9.12 3.99
CA GLN A 151 -2.84 -10.44 4.61
C GLN A 151 -2.20 -11.59 3.82
N SER A 152 -2.35 -11.56 2.48
CA SER A 152 -1.73 -12.53 1.59
C SER A 152 -0.21 -12.45 1.65
N ARG A 153 0.37 -11.25 1.60
CA ARG A 153 1.82 -11.03 1.75
C ARG A 153 2.32 -11.63 3.05
N ASP A 154 1.75 -11.24 4.19
CA ASP A 154 2.24 -11.66 5.50
C ASP A 154 2.24 -13.19 5.65
N PHE A 155 1.19 -13.85 5.16
CA PHE A 155 1.11 -15.32 5.14
C PHE A 155 2.17 -15.96 4.23
N ASN A 156 2.27 -15.49 2.98
CA ASN A 156 3.19 -16.09 2.02
C ASN A 156 4.66 -15.81 2.38
N ASP A 157 4.97 -14.60 2.89
CA ASP A 157 6.30 -14.25 3.37
C ASP A 157 6.73 -15.15 4.53
N GLU A 158 5.85 -15.45 5.48
CA GLU A 158 6.13 -16.37 6.57
C GLU A 158 6.42 -17.79 6.05
N VAL A 159 5.54 -18.32 5.17
CA VAL A 159 5.67 -19.67 4.60
C VAL A 159 6.96 -19.80 3.80
N ILE A 160 7.26 -18.84 2.92
CA ILE A 160 8.46 -18.87 2.07
C ILE A 160 9.71 -18.70 2.92
N THR A 161 9.73 -17.72 3.83
CA THR A 161 10.88 -17.50 4.72
C THR A 161 11.20 -18.74 5.54
N LYS A 162 10.17 -19.39 6.12
CA LYS A 162 10.34 -20.65 6.85
C LYS A 162 10.89 -21.75 5.96
N THR A 163 10.36 -21.90 4.74
CA THR A 163 10.83 -22.90 3.77
C THR A 163 12.31 -22.69 3.43
N MET A 164 12.74 -21.44 3.23
CA MET A 164 14.14 -21.11 2.97
C MET A 164 15.03 -21.41 4.18
N PHE A 165 14.59 -21.10 5.40
CA PHE A 165 15.32 -21.48 6.61
C PHE A 165 15.45 -22.99 6.78
N ASP A 166 14.38 -23.74 6.51
CA ASP A 166 14.39 -25.20 6.59
C ASP A 166 15.34 -25.82 5.55
N ASN A 167 15.38 -25.26 4.33
CA ASN A 167 16.34 -25.66 3.29
C ASN A 167 17.78 -25.37 3.72
N LEU A 168 18.07 -24.16 4.20
CA LEU A 168 19.41 -23.76 4.64
C LEU A 168 19.89 -24.59 5.84
N ASN A 169 19.02 -24.82 6.83
CA ASN A 169 19.35 -25.65 7.99
C ASN A 169 19.63 -27.08 7.56
N TYR A 170 18.80 -27.66 6.69
CA TYR A 170 19.04 -28.99 6.16
C TYR A 170 20.38 -29.10 5.43
N LEU A 171 20.72 -28.14 4.56
CA LEU A 171 22.01 -28.13 3.88
C LEU A 171 23.17 -28.04 4.87
N LYS A 172 23.09 -27.09 5.82
CA LYS A 172 24.09 -26.87 6.87
C LYS A 172 24.30 -28.10 7.77
N ASP A 173 23.21 -28.77 8.16
CA ASP A 173 23.26 -29.88 9.12
C ASP A 173 23.58 -31.24 8.48
N THR A 174 23.27 -31.42 7.18
CA THR A 174 23.36 -32.74 6.53
C THR A 174 24.39 -32.85 5.41
N LYS A 175 24.94 -31.73 4.91
CA LYS A 175 25.85 -31.74 3.76
C LYS A 175 27.28 -31.38 4.18
N PRO A 176 28.25 -32.32 4.14
CA PRO A 176 29.64 -32.05 4.49
C PRO A 176 30.29 -30.93 3.66
N TRP A 177 29.87 -30.79 2.39
CA TRP A 177 30.36 -29.77 1.45
C TRP A 177 29.77 -28.37 1.68
N PHE A 178 28.83 -28.18 2.62
CA PHE A 178 28.13 -26.91 2.79
C PHE A 178 29.06 -25.72 3.07
N ALA A 179 30.07 -25.90 3.93
CA ALA A 179 30.99 -24.83 4.29
C ALA A 179 31.83 -24.36 3.07
N ASP A 180 32.35 -25.29 2.28
CA ASP A 180 33.10 -25.00 1.05
C ASP A 180 32.19 -24.35 -0.01
N TYR A 181 30.96 -24.81 -0.13
CA TYR A 181 29.98 -24.25 -1.05
C TYR A 181 29.65 -22.78 -0.72
N ILE A 182 29.37 -22.47 0.55
CA ILE A 182 29.01 -21.09 0.97
C ILE A 182 30.22 -20.15 0.97
N THR A 183 31.41 -20.61 1.36
CA THR A 183 32.57 -19.72 1.54
C THR A 183 33.43 -19.56 0.29
N GLN A 184 33.44 -20.55 -0.60
CA GLN A 184 34.33 -20.61 -1.76
C GLN A 184 33.58 -20.84 -3.08
N SER A 185 32.25 -20.97 -3.05
CA SER A 185 31.43 -21.37 -4.20
C SER A 185 31.91 -22.68 -4.83
N LYS A 186 32.51 -23.56 -4.02
CA LYS A 186 33.06 -24.85 -4.45
C LYS A 186 32.02 -25.94 -4.25
N CYS A 187 31.63 -26.58 -5.35
CA CYS A 187 30.74 -27.72 -5.36
C CYS A 187 31.52 -28.96 -5.83
N ASP A 188 31.86 -29.84 -4.89
CA ASP A 188 32.53 -31.12 -5.18
C ASP A 188 31.56 -32.14 -5.82
N GLU A 189 32.01 -33.37 -6.05
CA GLU A 189 31.18 -34.39 -6.72
C GLU A 189 29.92 -34.72 -5.91
N ASP A 190 30.01 -34.85 -4.58
CA ASP A 190 28.84 -35.11 -3.73
C ASP A 190 27.82 -33.96 -3.79
N CYS A 191 28.31 -32.71 -3.84
CA CYS A 191 27.48 -31.52 -4.05
C CYS A 191 26.77 -31.56 -5.41
N LYS A 192 27.51 -31.83 -6.49
CA LYS A 192 26.94 -31.93 -7.84
C LYS A 192 25.91 -33.05 -7.94
N THR A 193 26.21 -34.23 -7.39
CA THR A 193 25.30 -35.37 -7.36
C THR A 193 24.02 -35.02 -6.59
N TYR A 194 24.12 -34.31 -5.47
CA TYR A 194 22.93 -33.87 -4.74
C TYR A 194 22.03 -32.97 -5.60
N PHE A 195 22.56 -31.93 -6.24
CA PHE A 195 21.74 -31.03 -7.06
C PHE A 195 21.30 -31.63 -8.40
N SER A 196 21.96 -32.68 -8.89
CA SER A 196 21.63 -33.33 -10.17
C SER A 196 20.67 -34.51 -10.03
N GLU A 197 20.85 -35.34 -9.00
CA GLU A 197 20.23 -36.68 -8.93
C GLU A 197 19.32 -36.87 -7.69
N SER A 198 19.36 -35.97 -6.70
CA SER A 198 18.60 -36.14 -5.46
C SER A 198 17.10 -35.91 -5.66
N SER A 199 16.30 -36.92 -5.29
CA SER A 199 14.85 -36.76 -5.16
C SER A 199 14.46 -35.79 -4.05
N ASP A 200 15.25 -35.68 -2.97
CA ASP A 200 15.04 -34.70 -1.90
C ASP A 200 15.20 -33.26 -2.41
N PHE A 201 16.18 -33.01 -3.28
CA PHE A 201 16.32 -31.68 -3.92
C PHE A 201 15.09 -31.38 -4.78
N ARG A 202 14.69 -32.29 -5.67
CA ARG A 202 13.48 -32.12 -6.51
C ARG A 202 12.22 -31.89 -5.67
N ASN A 203 12.04 -32.63 -4.58
CA ASN A 203 10.88 -32.46 -3.70
C ASN A 203 10.83 -31.08 -3.05
N ARG A 204 11.99 -30.54 -2.65
CA ARG A 204 12.07 -29.18 -2.09
C ARG A 204 11.78 -28.11 -3.13
N ILE A 205 12.26 -28.29 -4.36
CA ILE A 205 11.92 -27.40 -5.49
C ILE A 205 10.42 -27.47 -5.82
N ALA A 206 9.82 -28.66 -5.83
CA ALA A 206 8.39 -28.82 -6.04
C ALA A 206 7.56 -28.14 -4.94
N TYR A 207 8.01 -28.19 -3.69
CA TYR A 207 7.36 -27.47 -2.60
C TYR A 207 7.51 -25.94 -2.75
N LEU A 208 8.70 -25.46 -3.15
CA LEU A 208 8.91 -24.04 -3.45
C LEU A 208 8.02 -23.56 -4.60
N GLN A 209 7.86 -24.36 -5.67
CA GLN A 209 6.93 -24.06 -6.75
C GLN A 209 5.50 -23.88 -6.22
N LEU A 210 5.03 -24.80 -5.38
CA LEU A 210 3.70 -24.74 -4.80
C LEU A 210 3.46 -23.45 -4.00
N VAL A 211 4.39 -23.09 -3.12
CA VAL A 211 4.19 -21.94 -2.21
C VAL A 211 4.46 -20.60 -2.89
N MET A 212 5.43 -20.52 -3.81
CA MET A 212 5.78 -19.26 -4.50
C MET A 212 4.95 -19.02 -5.76
N TYR A 213 4.75 -20.03 -6.61
CA TYR A 213 4.17 -19.85 -7.94
C TYR A 213 2.69 -20.19 -7.99
N ASP A 214 2.34 -21.41 -7.61
CA ASP A 214 0.94 -21.87 -7.71
C ASP A 214 0.03 -21.08 -6.78
N SER A 215 0.58 -20.58 -5.66
CA SER A 215 -0.09 -19.72 -4.69
C SER A 215 0.22 -18.23 -4.93
N TYR A 216 1.43 -17.77 -4.58
CA TYR A 216 1.67 -16.35 -4.35
C TYR A 216 1.76 -15.51 -5.64
N TYR A 217 2.39 -16.02 -6.70
CA TYR A 217 2.50 -15.34 -7.98
C TYR A 217 1.14 -14.88 -8.52
N ALA A 218 0.15 -15.78 -8.54
CA ALA A 218 -1.16 -15.48 -9.08
C ALA A 218 -1.89 -14.39 -8.27
N GLU A 219 -1.75 -14.40 -6.95
CA GLU A 219 -2.31 -13.38 -6.07
C GLU A 219 -1.66 -12.01 -6.30
N LEU A 220 -0.31 -11.97 -6.33
CA LEU A 220 0.44 -10.74 -6.55
C LEU A 220 0.15 -10.13 -7.93
N PHE A 221 0.05 -10.97 -8.96
CA PHE A 221 -0.31 -10.54 -10.31
C PHE A 221 -1.71 -9.93 -10.39
N ARG A 222 -2.70 -10.54 -9.71
CA ARG A 222 -4.07 -10.00 -9.62
C ARG A 222 -4.12 -8.70 -8.83
N ALA A 223 -3.46 -8.65 -7.68
CA ALA A 223 -3.40 -7.45 -6.84
C ALA A 223 -2.80 -6.27 -7.62
N LYS A 224 -1.70 -6.48 -8.34
CA LYS A 224 -1.10 -5.45 -9.20
C LYS A 224 -2.09 -4.86 -10.20
N LYS A 225 -2.86 -5.72 -10.89
CA LYS A 225 -3.87 -5.27 -11.87
C LYS A 225 -4.99 -4.47 -11.22
N LEU A 226 -5.47 -4.90 -10.06
CA LEU A 226 -6.52 -4.21 -9.30
C LEU A 226 -6.02 -2.83 -8.85
N ILE A 227 -4.83 -2.75 -8.27
CA ILE A 227 -4.24 -1.50 -7.80
C ILE A 227 -3.97 -0.54 -8.96
N ALA A 228 -3.53 -1.05 -10.12
CA ALA A 228 -3.37 -0.22 -11.33
C ALA A 228 -4.71 0.43 -11.74
N LYS A 229 -5.81 -0.33 -11.69
CA LYS A 229 -7.15 0.22 -11.95
C LYS A 229 -7.56 1.26 -10.90
N ASP A 230 -7.23 1.04 -9.64
CA ASP A 230 -7.53 1.98 -8.57
C ASP A 230 -6.76 3.31 -8.73
N ILE A 231 -5.52 3.25 -9.19
CA ILE A 231 -4.73 4.43 -9.56
C ILE A 231 -5.43 5.21 -10.67
N GLU A 232 -5.97 4.53 -11.69
CA GLU A 232 -6.72 5.18 -12.77
C GLU A 232 -8.01 5.85 -12.26
N ASP A 233 -8.76 5.15 -11.41
CA ASP A 233 -10.02 5.66 -10.83
C ASP A 233 -9.74 6.89 -9.95
N LEU A 234 -8.71 6.84 -9.10
CA LEU A 234 -8.30 7.98 -8.27
C LEU A 234 -7.76 9.16 -9.11
N HIS A 235 -7.03 8.89 -10.21
CA HIS A 235 -6.62 9.93 -11.14
C HIS A 235 -7.79 10.64 -11.82
N LYS A 236 -8.87 9.93 -12.14
CA LYS A 236 -10.09 10.54 -12.70
C LYS A 236 -10.77 11.44 -11.67
N LEU A 237 -10.90 10.95 -10.43
CA LEU A 237 -11.47 11.73 -9.32
C LEU A 237 -10.73 13.05 -9.09
N LEU A 238 -9.40 13.08 -9.23
CA LEU A 238 -8.59 14.30 -9.04
C LEU A 238 -8.62 15.30 -10.21
N LYS A 239 -9.22 14.94 -11.34
CA LYS A 239 -9.33 15.80 -12.53
C LYS A 239 -10.71 16.45 -12.67
N GLU A 240 -11.72 15.89 -12.01
CA GLU A 240 -13.06 16.49 -11.84
C GLU A 240 -13.01 17.64 -10.84
#